data_AF-A0A8H5QFN8-F1
#
_entry.id   AF-A0A8H5QFN8-F1
#
_cell.length_a   1.000
_cell.length_b   1.000
_cell.length_c   1.000
_cell.angle_alpha   90.00
_cell.angle_beta   90.00
_cell.angle_gamma   90.00
#
_symmetry.space_group_name_H-M   'P 1'
#
loop_
_entity.id
_entity.type
_entity.pdbx_description
1 polymer ?
#
loop_
_entity_poly.entity_id
_entity_poly.type
_entity_poly.pdbx_seq_one_letter_code
_entity_poly.pdbx_strand_id
1 'polypeptide(L)'
;MESDYRFLVDGTLAKYVETAPGTFLCDQEDRAFEPILLGNLFPQFPPGDWNNGYVARDPVLGEPSFVKTEIVQFPGVQNCWHPLRFNELDLSHQQRLRQGVRVSTHPDVNAGRPVLVKFAVWPWEVRYAETETTAYLWDNYGL
;
A
#
# COMPACT_ATOMS: atom_id res chain seq x y z
N MET A 1 -18.01 8.65 -3.65
CA MET A 1 -17.12 8.52 -2.48
C MET A 1 -15.69 8.62 -2.97
N GLU A 2 -14.82 9.14 -2.12
CA GLU A 2 -13.37 9.06 -2.28
C GLU A 2 -12.89 7.60 -2.17
N SER A 3 -11.74 7.29 -2.74
CA SER A 3 -11.17 5.93 -2.71
C SER A 3 -9.65 6.01 -2.78
N ASP A 4 -9.00 5.12 -2.03
CA ASP A 4 -7.55 5.03 -1.89
C ASP A 4 -7.04 3.75 -2.55
N TYR A 5 -5.99 3.89 -3.37
CA TYR A 5 -5.35 2.80 -4.09
C TYR A 5 -3.85 2.76 -3.84
N ARG A 6 -3.29 1.55 -3.82
CA ARG A 6 -1.85 1.30 -3.76
C ARG A 6 -1.48 0.33 -4.87
N PHE A 7 -0.64 0.77 -5.79
CA PHE A 7 -0.20 -0.01 -6.93
C PHE A 7 1.29 -0.32 -6.82
N LEU A 8 1.69 -1.53 -7.18
CA LEU A 8 3.08 -1.87 -7.41
C LEU A 8 3.37 -1.76 -8.90
N VAL A 9 4.09 -0.71 -9.30
CA VAL A 9 4.45 -0.44 -10.69
C VAL A 9 5.82 -1.03 -10.98
N ASP A 10 5.94 -1.70 -12.13
CA ASP A 10 7.15 -2.38 -12.61
C ASP A 10 7.78 -3.34 -11.58
N GLY A 11 6.95 -3.90 -10.69
CA GLY A 11 7.37 -4.81 -9.63
C GLY A 11 8.25 -4.20 -8.54
N THR A 12 8.51 -2.89 -8.56
CA THR A 12 9.52 -2.26 -7.69
C THR A 12 9.06 -0.99 -6.99
N LEU A 13 8.10 -0.25 -7.56
CA LEU A 13 7.70 1.06 -7.05
C LEU A 13 6.26 1.06 -6.57
N ALA A 14 6.07 1.27 -5.27
CA ALA A 14 4.74 1.49 -4.71
C ALA A 14 4.27 2.93 -5.00
N LYS A 15 3.11 3.08 -5.66
CA LYS A 15 2.44 4.35 -5.90
C LYS A 15 1.10 4.37 -5.18
N TYR A 16 0.86 5.43 -4.41
CA TYR A 16 -0.38 5.72 -3.72
C TYR A 16 -1.22 6.64 -4.60
N VAL A 17 -2.50 6.33 -4.75
CA VAL A 17 -3.41 7.15 -5.56
C VAL A 17 -4.74 7.33 -4.85
N GLU A 18 -5.11 8.58 -4.66
CA GLU A 18 -6.40 9.01 -4.12
C GLU A 18 -7.31 9.42 -5.28
N THR A 19 -8.61 9.20 -5.14
CA THR A 19 -9.59 9.59 -6.17
C THR A 19 -10.65 10.51 -5.61
N ALA A 20 -10.96 11.58 -6.33
CA ALA A 20 -12.06 12.48 -5.97
C ALA A 20 -13.42 11.76 -6.00
N PRO A 21 -14.41 12.19 -5.20
CA PRO A 21 -15.77 11.71 -5.33
C PRO A 21 -16.30 11.89 -6.77
N GLY A 22 -16.88 10.82 -7.34
CA GLY A 22 -17.43 10.87 -8.70
C GLY A 22 -16.40 10.66 -9.81
N THR A 23 -15.14 10.34 -9.47
CA THR A 23 -14.11 9.99 -10.45
C THR A 23 -14.56 8.83 -11.33
N PHE A 24 -14.96 7.71 -10.73
CA PHE A 24 -15.53 6.57 -11.43
C PHE A 24 -17.05 6.56 -11.33
N LEU A 25 -17.73 6.31 -12.45
CA LEU A 25 -19.20 6.23 -12.55
C LEU A 25 -19.73 4.78 -12.47
N CYS A 26 -18.86 3.81 -12.24
CA CYS A 26 -19.23 2.41 -11.99
C CYS A 26 -19.61 2.17 -10.53
N ASP A 27 -20.08 0.96 -10.22
CA ASP A 27 -20.34 0.54 -8.84
C ASP A 27 -19.04 0.37 -8.04
N GLN A 28 -19.16 -0.02 -6.78
CA GLN A 28 -18.00 -0.21 -5.89
C GLN A 28 -17.27 -1.54 -6.14
N GLU A 29 -17.96 -2.55 -6.68
CA GLU A 29 -17.38 -3.87 -6.93
C GLU A 29 -16.38 -3.80 -8.10
N ASP A 30 -16.74 -3.10 -9.16
CA ASP A 30 -15.88 -2.79 -10.31
C ASP A 30 -14.61 -2.03 -9.89
N ARG A 31 -14.72 -1.16 -8.89
CA ARG A 31 -13.59 -0.37 -8.34
C ARG A 31 -12.62 -1.22 -7.52
N ALA A 32 -13.04 -2.38 -7.05
CA ALA A 32 -12.22 -3.29 -6.24
C ALA A 32 -11.67 -4.46 -7.07
N PHE A 33 -12.18 -4.68 -8.28
CA PHE A 33 -11.74 -5.75 -9.17
C PHE A 33 -10.62 -5.27 -10.09
N GLU A 34 -9.38 -5.66 -9.76
CA GLU A 34 -8.15 -5.22 -10.43
C GLU A 34 -8.23 -5.23 -11.98
N PRO A 35 -8.74 -6.26 -12.66
CA PRO A 35 -8.82 -6.26 -14.12
C PRO A 35 -9.68 -5.13 -14.69
N ILE A 36 -10.80 -4.79 -14.05
CA ILE A 36 -11.66 -3.67 -14.48
C ILE A 36 -11.03 -2.35 -14.07
N LEU A 37 -10.52 -2.27 -12.84
CA LEU A 37 -9.88 -1.08 -12.32
C LEU A 37 -8.72 -0.63 -13.21
N LEU A 38 -7.74 -1.51 -13.47
CA LEU A 38 -6.56 -1.18 -14.26
C LEU A 38 -6.81 -1.18 -15.78
N GLY A 39 -7.74 -2.00 -16.26
CA GLY A 39 -8.02 -2.13 -17.69
C GLY A 39 -8.91 -1.02 -18.26
N ASN A 40 -9.90 -0.58 -17.48
CA ASN A 40 -11.00 0.23 -17.99
C ASN A 40 -11.20 1.55 -17.25
N LEU A 41 -10.94 1.58 -15.94
CA LEU A 41 -11.30 2.73 -15.10
C LEU A 41 -10.14 3.71 -14.89
N PHE A 42 -8.96 3.19 -14.56
CA PHE A 42 -7.83 4.03 -14.19
C PHE A 42 -7.19 4.70 -15.41
N PRO A 43 -6.87 6.00 -15.34
CA PRO A 43 -6.07 6.63 -16.38
C PRO A 43 -4.65 6.05 -16.40
N GLN A 44 -3.99 6.18 -17.55
CA GLN A 44 -2.57 5.83 -17.65
C GLN A 44 -1.75 6.62 -16.64
N PHE A 45 -0.80 5.94 -15.99
CA PHE A 45 0.07 6.55 -15.01
C PHE A 45 1.00 7.55 -15.71
N PRO A 46 1.03 8.82 -15.28
CA PRO A 46 1.94 9.80 -15.86
C PRO A 46 3.39 9.37 -15.61
N PRO A 47 4.31 9.66 -16.55
CA PRO A 47 5.72 9.38 -16.38
C PRO A 47 6.32 10.24 -15.27
N GLY A 48 7.51 9.85 -14.81
CA GLY A 48 8.29 10.61 -13.84
C GLY A 48 8.28 10.03 -12.44
N ASP A 49 9.04 10.69 -11.57
CA ASP A 49 9.24 10.28 -10.19
C ASP A 49 8.14 10.88 -9.32
N TRP A 50 7.22 10.04 -8.88
CA TRP A 50 6.14 10.38 -7.98
C TRP A 50 5.70 9.11 -7.25
N ASN A 51 5.27 9.27 -6.01
CA ASN A 51 4.75 8.18 -5.19
C ASN A 51 3.35 8.45 -4.64
N ASN A 52 2.84 9.67 -4.81
CA ASN A 52 1.46 10.04 -4.50
C ASN A 52 0.79 10.71 -5.72
N GLY A 53 -0.41 10.28 -6.04
CA GLY A 53 -1.21 10.81 -7.15
C GLY A 53 -2.64 11.11 -6.71
N TYR A 54 -3.25 12.10 -7.36
CA TYR A 54 -4.66 12.42 -7.19
C TYR A 54 -5.37 12.37 -8.55
N VAL A 55 -6.40 11.53 -8.64
CA VAL A 55 -7.20 11.36 -9.86
C VAL A 55 -8.57 11.98 -9.63
N ALA A 56 -9.02 12.78 -10.59
CA ALA A 56 -10.35 13.34 -10.61
C ALA A 56 -10.97 13.18 -12.00
N ARG A 57 -12.30 13.29 -12.09
CA ARG A 57 -12.97 13.36 -13.39
C ARG A 57 -12.74 14.74 -14.01
N ASP A 58 -12.17 14.75 -15.20
CA ASP A 58 -11.97 15.95 -16.00
C ASP A 58 -13.36 16.55 -16.34
N PRO A 59 -13.62 17.84 -16.02
CA PRO A 59 -14.92 18.46 -16.28
C PRO A 59 -15.18 18.74 -17.76
N VAL A 60 -14.15 18.76 -18.60
CA VAL A 60 -14.24 19.02 -20.05
C VAL A 60 -14.40 17.71 -20.81
N LEU A 61 -13.52 16.73 -20.56
CA LEU A 61 -13.52 15.44 -21.25
C LEU A 61 -14.51 14.45 -20.62
N GLY A 62 -14.89 14.68 -19.38
CA GLY A 62 -15.72 13.77 -18.62
C GLY A 62 -15.00 12.50 -18.20
N GLU A 63 -13.69 12.36 -18.36
CA GLU A 63 -12.95 11.13 -18.07
C GLU A 63 -12.03 11.25 -16.84
N PRO A 64 -11.73 10.16 -16.12
CA PRO A 64 -10.73 10.17 -15.06
C PRO A 64 -9.35 10.61 -15.57
N SER A 65 -8.68 11.52 -14.87
CA SER A 65 -7.32 11.95 -15.19
C SER A 65 -6.53 12.28 -13.92
N PHE A 66 -5.20 12.12 -13.99
CA PHE A 66 -4.31 12.60 -12.94
C PHE A 66 -4.26 14.13 -12.97
N VAL A 67 -4.78 14.77 -11.93
CA VAL A 67 -4.78 16.23 -11.80
C VAL A 67 -3.63 16.72 -10.90
N LYS A 68 -3.05 15.83 -10.09
CA LYS A 68 -1.88 16.10 -9.25
C LYS A 68 -1.01 14.84 -9.12
N THR A 69 0.29 15.03 -9.18
CA THR A 69 1.29 14.04 -8.73
C THR A 69 2.35 14.74 -7.90
N GLU A 70 2.88 14.02 -6.91
CA GLU A 70 3.89 14.55 -6.01
C GLU A 70 4.76 13.44 -5.41
N ILE A 71 5.90 13.86 -4.85
CA ILE A 71 6.76 13.02 -4.03
C ILE A 71 6.48 13.36 -2.57
N VAL A 72 5.98 12.39 -1.82
CA VAL A 72 5.67 12.49 -0.41
C VAL A 72 6.61 11.60 0.39
N GLN A 73 7.15 12.12 1.48
CA GLN A 73 7.78 11.27 2.49
C GLN A 73 6.69 10.69 3.40
N PHE A 74 6.26 9.47 3.13
CA PHE A 74 5.27 8.79 3.95
C PHE A 74 5.84 8.43 5.34
N PRO A 75 5.01 8.43 6.39
CA PRO A 75 5.42 7.96 7.70
C PRO A 75 5.82 6.49 7.62
N GLY A 76 6.86 6.13 8.35
CA GLY A 76 7.26 4.74 8.56
C GLY A 76 7.31 4.45 10.06
N VAL A 77 7.19 3.18 10.42
CA VAL A 77 7.39 2.74 11.80
C VAL A 77 8.82 3.07 12.22
N GLN A 78 8.98 3.76 13.35
CA GLN A 78 10.28 4.15 13.87
C GLN A 78 10.81 3.13 14.87
N ASN A 79 9.93 2.59 15.71
CA ASN A 79 10.28 1.59 16.72
C ASN A 79 10.60 0.23 16.09
N CYS A 80 11.88 -0.08 16.01
CA CYS A 80 12.39 -1.38 15.59
C CYS A 80 12.60 -2.27 16.82
N TRP A 81 11.61 -3.11 17.14
CA TRP A 81 11.72 -4.12 18.21
C TRP A 81 12.63 -5.30 17.83
N HIS A 82 12.92 -5.46 16.54
CA HIS A 82 13.78 -6.49 15.97
C HIS A 82 14.90 -5.85 15.12
N PRO A 83 16.15 -6.36 15.15
CA PRO A 83 17.28 -5.74 14.45
C PRO A 83 17.22 -5.88 12.92
N LEU A 84 16.52 -6.88 12.41
CA LEU A 84 16.40 -7.10 10.97
C LEU A 84 15.38 -6.15 10.33
N ARG A 85 15.73 -5.63 9.16
CA ARG A 85 14.88 -4.83 8.27
C ARG A 85 14.88 -5.46 6.90
N PHE A 86 13.72 -5.48 6.25
CA PHE A 86 13.52 -6.13 4.96
C PHE A 86 12.81 -5.20 4.01
N ASN A 87 13.06 -5.33 2.70
CA ASN A 87 12.14 -4.77 1.72
C ASN A 87 10.88 -5.64 1.69
N GLU A 88 9.70 -5.03 1.56
CA GLU A 88 8.44 -5.78 1.40
C GLU A 88 8.53 -6.78 0.25
N LEU A 89 9.26 -6.43 -0.82
CA LEU A 89 9.40 -7.22 -2.04
C LEU A 89 10.31 -8.45 -1.86
N ASP A 90 11.12 -8.49 -0.79
CA ASP A 90 11.97 -9.65 -0.47
C ASP A 90 11.15 -10.80 0.16
N LEU A 91 9.93 -10.50 0.61
CA LEU A 91 9.04 -11.47 1.22
C LEU A 91 8.26 -12.23 0.15
N SER A 92 8.25 -13.56 0.24
CA SER A 92 7.42 -14.37 -0.66
C SER A 92 5.93 -14.13 -0.42
N HIS A 93 5.13 -14.23 -1.48
CA HIS A 93 3.67 -14.16 -1.39
C HIS A 93 3.09 -15.59 -1.41
N GLN A 94 2.87 -16.19 -0.23
CA GLN A 94 2.30 -17.54 -0.14
C GLN A 94 0.77 -17.50 -0.11
N GLN A 95 0.21 -16.77 0.85
CA GLN A 95 -1.23 -16.68 1.06
C GLN A 95 -1.62 -15.34 1.64
N ARG A 96 -2.61 -14.68 1.02
CA ARG A 96 -3.25 -13.51 1.60
C ARG A 96 -4.39 -13.96 2.53
N LEU A 97 -4.34 -13.55 3.80
CA LEU A 97 -5.38 -13.89 4.77
C LEU A 97 -6.45 -12.79 4.84
N ARG A 98 -6.01 -11.53 4.81
CA ARG A 98 -6.85 -10.34 4.68
C ARG A 98 -6.03 -9.18 4.10
N GLN A 99 -6.62 -8.00 3.95
CA GLN A 99 -5.86 -6.80 3.59
C GLN A 99 -4.74 -6.55 4.62
N GLY A 100 -3.53 -6.30 4.13
CA GLY A 100 -2.36 -6.03 4.96
C GLY A 100 -1.85 -7.21 5.79
N VAL A 101 -2.42 -8.42 5.68
CA VAL A 101 -1.95 -9.59 6.44
C VAL A 101 -1.79 -10.80 5.53
N ARG A 102 -0.56 -11.33 5.48
CA ARG A 102 -0.21 -12.46 4.62
C ARG A 102 0.73 -13.44 5.30
N VAL A 103 0.68 -14.68 4.83
CA VAL A 103 1.70 -15.69 5.10
C VAL A 103 2.81 -15.50 4.07
N SER A 104 4.04 -15.35 4.56
CA SER A 104 5.23 -15.09 3.76
C SER A 104 6.43 -15.89 4.30
N THR A 105 7.45 -16.04 3.47
CA THR A 105 8.76 -16.59 3.87
C THR A 105 9.87 -15.60 3.54
N HIS A 106 10.96 -15.68 4.29
CA HIS A 106 12.23 -15.02 4.01
C HIS A 106 13.36 -15.92 4.54
N PRO A 107 14.49 -16.12 3.81
CA PRO A 107 15.57 -17.01 4.25
C PRO A 107 16.09 -16.68 5.66
N ASP A 108 16.21 -15.39 5.97
CA ASP A 108 16.75 -14.91 7.25
C ASP A 108 15.73 -14.86 8.40
N VAL A 109 14.45 -15.21 8.14
CA VAL A 109 13.39 -15.16 9.16
C VAL A 109 12.93 -16.58 9.46
N ASN A 110 12.89 -16.93 10.75
CA ASN A 110 12.34 -18.21 11.23
C ASN A 110 12.92 -19.44 10.48
N ALA A 111 14.20 -19.41 10.13
CA ALA A 111 14.88 -20.44 9.32
C ALA A 111 14.15 -20.76 7.99
N GLY A 112 13.63 -19.73 7.33
CA GLY A 112 12.91 -19.86 6.05
C GLY A 112 11.49 -20.40 6.18
N ARG A 113 11.01 -20.74 7.38
CA ARG A 113 9.64 -21.22 7.59
C ARG A 113 8.62 -20.09 7.43
N PRO A 114 7.37 -20.41 7.03
CA PRO A 114 6.31 -19.42 6.92
C PRO A 114 6.11 -18.63 8.22
N VAL A 115 5.91 -17.33 8.06
CA VAL A 115 5.57 -16.39 9.13
C VAL A 115 4.37 -15.55 8.72
N LEU A 116 3.68 -15.02 9.72
CA LEU A 116 2.63 -14.03 9.52
C LEU A 116 3.28 -12.65 9.40
N VAL A 117 3.04 -11.95 8.30
CA VAL A 117 3.49 -10.57 8.11
C VAL A 117 2.28 -9.65 8.07
N LYS A 118 2.37 -8.57 8.87
CA LYS A 118 1.40 -7.49 8.91
C LYS A 118 2.03 -6.24 8.29
N PHE A 119 1.30 -5.60 7.38
CA PHE A 119 1.67 -4.37 6.71
C PHE A 119 0.80 -3.24 7.24
N ALA A 120 1.43 -2.11 7.58
CA ALA A 120 0.77 -0.81 7.49
C ALA A 120 0.77 -0.41 6.01
N VAL A 121 -0.28 -0.80 5.29
CA VAL A 121 -0.43 -0.54 3.86
C VAL A 121 -0.60 0.96 3.65
N TRP A 122 -1.33 1.62 4.54
CA TRP A 122 -1.63 3.05 4.46
C TRP A 122 -0.87 3.89 5.49
N PRO A 123 -0.58 5.17 5.19
CA PRO A 123 0.08 6.08 6.12
C PRO A 123 -0.60 6.18 7.50
N TRP A 124 -1.94 6.18 7.55
CA TRP A 124 -2.69 6.25 8.81
C TRP A 124 -2.65 4.95 9.62
N GLU A 125 -2.24 3.83 9.02
CA GLU A 125 -2.07 2.56 9.73
C GLU A 125 -0.76 2.49 10.52
N VAL A 126 0.23 3.32 10.17
CA VAL A 126 1.57 3.32 10.77
C VAL A 126 1.52 3.52 12.28
N ARG A 127 0.61 4.36 12.77
CA ARG A 127 0.44 4.58 14.23
C ARG A 127 0.08 3.30 14.99
N TYR A 128 -0.67 2.38 14.37
CA TYR A 128 -1.05 1.12 15.01
C TYR A 128 0.13 0.15 15.03
N ALA A 129 0.90 0.11 13.94
CA ALA A 129 2.13 -0.65 13.90
C ALA A 129 3.18 -0.10 14.89
N GLU A 130 3.26 1.21 15.09
CA GLU A 130 4.13 1.84 16.10
C GLU A 130 3.75 1.37 17.51
N THR A 131 2.46 1.36 17.86
CA THR A 131 1.99 0.87 19.16
C THR A 131 2.28 -0.62 19.34
N GLU A 132 2.00 -1.45 18.32
CA GLU A 132 2.26 -2.89 18.36
C GLU A 132 3.76 -3.20 18.53
N THR A 133 4.62 -2.52 17.78
CA THR A 133 6.08 -2.67 17.88
C THR A 133 6.64 -2.15 19.21
N THR A 134 6.05 -1.09 19.78
CA THR A 134 6.42 -0.60 21.12
C THR A 134 6.11 -1.62 22.21
N ALA A 135 4.95 -2.28 22.13
CA ALA A 135 4.59 -3.34 23.08
C ALA A 135 5.59 -4.51 23.01
N TYR A 136 5.98 -4.95 21.81
CA TYR A 136 7.01 -5.99 21.65
C TYR A 136 8.38 -5.57 22.16
N LEU A 137 8.71 -4.29 22.06
CA LEU A 137 9.94 -3.75 22.65
C LEU A 137 9.91 -3.89 24.18
N TRP A 138 8.81 -3.51 24.82
CA TRP A 138 8.67 -3.64 26.28
C TRP A 138 8.72 -5.10 26.73
N ASP A 139 8.04 -6.00 26.03
CA ASP A 139 8.09 -7.43 26.36
C ASP A 139 9.51 -8.01 26.23
N ASN A 140 10.28 -7.59 25.21
CA ASN A 140 11.66 -8.03 25.01
C ASN A 140 12.64 -7.48 26.04
N TYR A 141 12.39 -6.29 26.60
CA TYR A 141 13.30 -5.60 27.52
C TYR A 141 12.79 -5.52 28.97
N GLY A 142 11.59 -6.02 29.27
CA GLY A 142 11.02 -6.11 30.61
C GLY A 142 10.79 -4.77 31.32
N LEU A 143 10.39 -3.73 30.59
CA LEU A 143 10.08 -2.39 31.12
C LEU A 143 8.60 -2.18 31.39
#